data_AF-A0A433ZV47-F1
#
_entry.id   AF-A0A433ZV47-F1
#
_cell.length_a   1.000
_cell.length_b   1.000
_cell.length_c   1.000
_cell.angle_alpha   90.00
_cell.angle_beta   90.00
_cell.angle_gamma   90.00
#
_symmetry.space_group_name_H-M   'P 1'
#
loop_
_entity.id
_entity.type
_entity.pdbx_description
1 polymer ?
#
loop_
_entity_poly.entity_id
_entity_poly.type
_entity_poly.pdbx_seq_one_letter_code
_entity_poly.pdbx_strand_id
1 'polypeptide(L)'
;MNVRFLKSVFCKSGIRRMTHSVQTLVFLRHGEKPDNDSGQLTGKGLNRALVLADILISRYGRADALYAAAPKQSKLGNSLRSLQTITPVAIRLSLPVHLEFHAKETKALRDALLDKAHHGHTVFVVWEHDNLIKVVRDILKQTGGDCSDMPVWVRDDFDSLWVLTITREKTKINIEFSQEKQGLNNLNDYYS
;
A
#
# COMPACT_ATOMS: atom_id res chain seq x y z
N MET A 1 24.68 -43.53 -52.47
CA MET A 1 24.55 -42.28 -51.69
C MET A 1 23.56 -42.55 -50.58
N ASN A 2 23.99 -42.45 -49.32
CA ASN A 2 23.23 -42.91 -48.15
C ASN A 2 22.97 -41.68 -47.26
N VAL A 3 21.72 -41.22 -47.16
CA VAL A 3 21.38 -40.02 -46.39
C VAL A 3 20.96 -40.44 -44.98
N ARG A 4 21.83 -40.19 -44.00
CA ARG A 4 21.53 -40.38 -42.57
C ARG A 4 20.76 -39.15 -42.05
N PHE A 5 19.53 -39.37 -41.59
CA PHE A 5 18.73 -38.36 -40.90
C PHE A 5 19.19 -38.25 -39.43
N LEU A 6 19.74 -37.09 -39.05
CA LEU A 6 20.02 -36.74 -37.65
C LEU A 6 18.70 -36.37 -36.96
N LYS A 7 18.27 -37.17 -35.98
CA LYS A 7 17.20 -36.78 -35.06
C LYS A 7 17.74 -35.74 -34.08
N SER A 8 17.36 -34.49 -34.27
CA SER A 8 17.59 -33.42 -33.29
C SER A 8 16.76 -33.71 -32.03
N VAL A 9 17.44 -33.90 -30.90
CA VAL A 9 16.80 -33.99 -29.58
C VAL A 9 16.67 -32.57 -29.03
N PHE A 10 15.48 -31.98 -29.16
CA PHE A 10 15.15 -30.76 -28.43
C PHE A 10 14.81 -31.12 -26.98
N CYS A 11 15.75 -30.88 -26.07
CA CYS A 11 15.46 -30.85 -24.64
C CYS A 11 14.66 -29.56 -24.35
N LYS A 12 13.34 -29.67 -24.21
CA LYS A 12 12.51 -28.58 -23.70
C LYS A 12 12.84 -28.40 -22.22
N SER A 13 13.74 -27.46 -21.91
CA SER A 13 13.86 -26.93 -20.55
C SER A 13 12.54 -26.25 -20.20
N GLY A 14 11.68 -26.95 -19.46
CA GLY A 14 10.41 -26.42 -19.02
C GLY A 14 10.66 -25.34 -17.98
N ILE A 15 10.40 -24.08 -18.33
CA ILE A 15 10.27 -23.01 -17.34
C ILE A 15 9.09 -23.39 -16.44
N ARG A 16 9.40 -23.82 -15.23
CA ARG A 16 8.40 -24.12 -14.19
C ARG A 16 7.78 -22.78 -13.78
N ARG A 17 6.62 -22.45 -14.35
CA ARG A 17 5.84 -21.27 -13.95
C ARG A 17 5.58 -21.39 -12.44
N MET A 18 6.17 -20.52 -11.64
CA MET A 18 5.90 -20.47 -10.21
C MET A 18 4.40 -20.18 -10.04
N THR A 19 3.65 -21.15 -9.49
CA THR A 19 2.19 -21.05 -9.35
C THR A 19 1.83 -20.35 -8.05
N HIS A 20 2.45 -19.20 -7.78
CA HIS A 20 2.12 -18.39 -6.62
C HIS A 20 2.06 -16.91 -6.99
N SER A 21 1.14 -16.18 -6.35
CA SER A 21 1.04 -14.73 -6.48
C SER A 21 1.51 -14.10 -5.18
N VAL A 22 2.38 -13.09 -5.28
CA VAL A 22 2.82 -12.28 -4.14
C VAL A 22 2.14 -10.93 -4.22
N GLN A 23 1.29 -10.62 -3.24
CA GLN A 23 0.65 -9.31 -3.11
C GLN A 23 1.36 -8.51 -2.02
N THR A 24 1.68 -7.25 -2.29
CA THR A 24 2.31 -6.33 -1.32
C THR A 24 1.35 -5.18 -1.05
N LEU A 25 0.87 -5.07 0.18
CA LEU A 25 0.02 -3.97 0.62
C LEU A 25 0.83 -3.03 1.51
N VAL A 26 1.05 -1.80 1.06
CA VAL A 26 1.80 -0.78 1.80
C VAL A 26 0.83 0.25 2.36
N PHE A 27 0.67 0.23 3.67
CA PHE A 27 -0.20 1.13 4.41
C PHE A 27 0.62 2.29 4.98
N LEU A 28 0.17 3.50 4.72
CA LEU A 28 0.78 4.71 5.24
C LEU A 28 -0.29 5.70 5.70
N ARG A 29 0.04 6.46 6.73
CA ARG A 29 -0.83 7.53 7.19
C ARG A 29 -0.76 8.72 6.24
N HIS A 30 -1.84 9.50 6.15
CA HIS A 30 -1.77 10.85 5.60
C HIS A 30 -0.63 11.66 6.26
N GLY A 31 -0.06 12.66 5.56
CA GLY A 31 1.01 13.49 6.10
C GLY A 31 0.62 14.35 7.31
N GLU A 32 1.60 15.03 7.89
CA GLU A 32 1.44 15.88 9.08
C GLU A 32 0.34 16.92 8.90
N LYS A 33 -0.45 17.12 9.95
CA LYS A 33 -1.59 18.04 9.98
C LYS A 33 -1.47 19.03 11.15
N PRO A 34 -2.01 20.25 11.04
CA PRO A 34 -2.14 21.12 12.19
C PRO A 34 -3.12 20.52 13.21
N ASP A 35 -3.01 20.97 14.46
CA ASP A 35 -3.99 20.65 15.50
C ASP A 35 -5.19 21.61 15.43
N ASN A 36 -5.90 21.56 14.30
CA ASN A 36 -7.11 22.31 14.04
C ASN A 36 -8.01 21.61 13.00
N ASP A 37 -9.18 22.19 12.74
CA ASP A 37 -10.20 21.65 11.83
C ASP A 37 -10.10 22.14 10.37
N SER A 38 -8.98 22.75 9.97
CA SER A 38 -8.76 23.17 8.58
C SER A 38 -8.88 22.02 7.58
N GLY A 39 -8.58 20.81 8.05
CA GLY A 39 -8.57 19.62 7.23
C GLY A 39 -7.39 19.50 6.27
N GLN A 40 -6.44 20.42 6.34
CA GLN A 40 -5.29 20.47 5.46
C GLN A 40 -4.10 19.70 6.05
N LEU A 41 -3.11 19.42 5.20
CA LEU A 41 -1.75 19.11 5.62
C LEU A 41 -1.05 20.39 6.11
N THR A 42 -0.04 20.23 6.96
CA THR A 42 1.00 21.26 7.18
C THR A 42 1.90 21.35 5.95
N GLY A 43 2.79 22.34 5.88
CA GLY A 43 3.82 22.36 4.83
C GLY A 43 4.78 21.20 4.93
N LYS A 44 5.13 20.80 6.16
CA LYS A 44 5.86 19.55 6.40
C LYS A 44 5.13 18.34 5.82
N GLY A 45 3.82 18.25 6.04
CA GLY A 45 2.98 17.18 5.50
C GLY A 45 2.90 17.18 3.96
N LEU A 46 2.86 18.35 3.32
CA LEU A 46 2.95 18.42 1.86
C LEU A 46 4.35 18.03 1.36
N ASN A 47 5.42 18.51 2.01
CA ASN A 47 6.79 18.14 1.67
C ASN A 47 6.99 16.62 1.77
N ARG A 48 6.43 15.98 2.82
CA ARG A 48 6.39 14.52 2.92
C ARG A 48 5.69 13.89 1.72
N ALA A 49 4.50 14.37 1.36
CA ALA A 49 3.74 13.87 0.22
C ALA A 49 4.52 13.95 -1.09
N LEU A 50 5.26 15.04 -1.32
CA LEU A 50 6.07 15.23 -2.52
C LEU A 50 7.22 14.22 -2.63
N VAL A 51 7.83 13.83 -1.50
CA VAL A 51 8.97 12.88 -1.47
C VAL A 51 8.52 11.42 -1.45
N LEU A 52 7.28 11.13 -1.03
CA LEU A 52 6.75 9.75 -0.92
C LEU A 52 6.87 8.95 -2.22
N ALA A 53 6.72 9.58 -3.38
CA ALA A 53 6.78 8.89 -4.66
C ALA A 53 8.13 8.17 -4.85
N ASP A 54 9.24 8.86 -4.58
CA ASP A 54 10.57 8.29 -4.76
C ASP A 54 10.84 7.16 -3.75
N ILE A 55 10.44 7.35 -2.48
CA ILE A 55 10.59 6.31 -1.44
C ILE A 55 9.81 5.05 -1.79
N LEU A 56 8.51 5.20 -2.09
CA LEU A 56 7.65 4.05 -2.33
C LEU A 56 8.04 3.31 -3.60
N ILE A 57 8.37 4.02 -4.69
CA ILE A 57 8.79 3.41 -5.94
C ILE A 57 10.16 2.73 -5.80
N SER A 58 11.11 3.36 -5.09
CA SER A 58 12.43 2.76 -4.89
C SER A 58 12.38 1.50 -4.04
N ARG A 59 11.46 1.40 -3.06
CA ARG A 59 11.37 0.25 -2.15
C ARG A 59 10.48 -0.88 -2.65
N TYR A 60 9.34 -0.54 -3.24
CA TYR A 60 8.31 -1.52 -3.59
C TYR A 60 8.05 -1.61 -5.10
N GLY A 61 8.72 -0.78 -5.91
CA GLY A 61 8.49 -0.69 -7.34
C GLY A 61 7.24 0.11 -7.70
N ARG A 62 6.83 0.00 -8.96
CA ARG A 62 5.59 0.62 -9.44
C ARG A 62 4.39 -0.06 -8.78
N ALA A 63 3.53 0.71 -8.13
CA ALA A 63 2.25 0.20 -7.66
C ALA A 63 1.32 -0.13 -8.84
N ASP A 64 0.45 -1.10 -8.63
CA ASP A 64 -0.63 -1.48 -9.54
C ASP A 64 -1.93 -0.75 -9.20
N ALA A 65 -2.12 -0.37 -7.93
CA ALA A 65 -3.28 0.39 -7.48
C ALA A 65 -2.95 1.33 -6.30
N LEU A 66 -3.68 2.45 -6.24
CA LEU A 66 -3.56 3.46 -5.20
C LEU A 66 -4.91 3.68 -4.54
N TYR A 67 -4.99 3.55 -3.22
CA TYR A 67 -6.21 3.77 -2.43
C TYR A 67 -6.00 4.94 -1.47
N ALA A 68 -7.00 5.80 -1.34
CA ALA A 68 -7.04 6.84 -0.33
C ALA A 68 -8.43 6.99 0.28
N ALA A 69 -8.49 7.41 1.55
CA ALA A 69 -9.77 7.68 2.18
C ALA A 69 -10.54 8.74 1.38
N ALA A 70 -11.71 8.38 0.90
CA ALA A 70 -12.56 9.22 0.07
C ALA A 70 -12.99 10.48 0.85
N PRO A 71 -12.83 11.68 0.28
CA PRO A 71 -13.40 12.89 0.85
C PRO A 71 -14.91 12.74 1.04
N LYS A 72 -15.43 13.19 2.20
CA LYS A 72 -16.86 13.15 2.49
C LYS A 72 -17.44 14.54 2.29
N GLN A 73 -18.32 14.71 1.30
CA GLN A 73 -18.93 15.99 0.93
C GLN A 73 -19.56 16.73 2.13
N SER A 74 -20.19 15.99 3.05
CA SER A 74 -20.81 16.55 4.26
C SER A 74 -19.83 16.84 5.41
N LYS A 75 -18.51 16.73 5.18
CA LYS A 75 -17.48 17.07 6.15
C LYS A 75 -16.48 18.07 5.57
N LEU A 76 -16.37 19.22 6.20
CA LEU A 76 -15.39 20.22 5.84
C LEU A 76 -13.96 19.71 6.11
N GLY A 77 -13.10 19.81 5.09
CA GLY A 77 -11.65 19.72 5.19
C GLY A 77 -11.07 18.33 5.52
N ASN A 78 -11.31 17.81 6.73
CA ASN A 78 -10.56 16.72 7.38
C ASN A 78 -10.41 15.43 6.55
N SER A 79 -11.28 15.24 5.55
CA SER A 79 -11.30 14.08 4.65
C SER A 79 -10.42 14.21 3.40
N LEU A 80 -9.71 15.34 3.22
CA LEU A 80 -8.85 15.57 2.04
C LEU A 80 -7.41 15.06 2.21
N ARG A 81 -6.92 14.95 3.45
CA ARG A 81 -5.49 14.71 3.74
C ARG A 81 -4.94 13.44 3.10
N SER A 82 -5.71 12.35 3.12
CA SER A 82 -5.31 11.09 2.49
C SER A 82 -5.08 11.27 0.99
N LEU A 83 -6.03 11.89 0.30
CA LEU A 83 -5.92 12.18 -1.12
C LEU A 83 -4.74 13.13 -1.41
N GLN A 84 -4.60 14.21 -0.65
CA GLN A 84 -3.47 15.15 -0.77
C GLN A 84 -2.12 14.44 -0.63
N THR A 85 -2.03 13.48 0.30
CA THR A 85 -0.79 12.75 0.57
C THR A 85 -0.40 11.80 -0.57
N ILE A 86 -1.38 11.10 -1.17
CA ILE A 86 -1.08 10.12 -2.24
C ILE A 86 -0.98 10.76 -3.64
N THR A 87 -1.53 11.96 -3.82
CA THR A 87 -1.63 12.61 -5.15
C THR A 87 -0.29 12.74 -5.87
N PRO A 88 0.83 13.15 -5.23
CA PRO A 88 2.13 13.19 -5.90
C PRO A 88 2.58 11.83 -6.44
N VAL A 89 2.29 10.75 -5.71
CA VAL A 89 2.56 9.36 -6.14
C VAL A 89 1.70 9.00 -7.35
N ALA A 90 0.41 9.33 -7.32
CA ALA A 90 -0.52 9.11 -8.42
C ALA A 90 -0.09 9.83 -9.71
N ILE A 91 0.37 11.09 -9.59
CA ILE A 91 0.95 11.85 -10.69
C ILE A 91 2.20 11.15 -11.24
N ARG A 92 3.14 10.79 -10.37
CA ARG A 92 4.41 10.16 -10.76
C ARG A 92 4.19 8.82 -11.48
N LEU A 93 3.19 8.05 -11.05
CA LEU A 93 2.85 6.76 -11.63
C LEU A 93 1.84 6.87 -12.78
N SER A 94 1.21 8.03 -13.01
CA SER A 94 0.08 8.18 -13.94
C SER A 94 -1.03 7.14 -13.66
N LEU A 95 -1.41 7.00 -12.39
CA LEU A 95 -2.46 6.07 -11.94
C LEU A 95 -3.65 6.84 -11.36
N PRO A 96 -4.88 6.33 -11.53
CA PRO A 96 -6.02 6.83 -10.79
C PRO A 96 -5.87 6.51 -9.29
N VAL A 97 -6.58 7.27 -8.45
CA VAL A 97 -6.73 6.98 -7.02
C VAL A 97 -8.14 6.42 -6.80
N HIS A 98 -8.21 5.23 -6.21
CA HIS A 98 -9.43 4.60 -5.72
C HIS A 98 -9.96 5.37 -4.50
N LEU A 99 -11.15 5.95 -4.65
CA LEU A 99 -11.85 6.82 -3.70
C LEU A 99 -13.28 6.32 -3.39
N GLU A 100 -13.49 5.01 -3.43
CA GLU A 100 -14.80 4.38 -3.20
C GLU A 100 -15.16 4.30 -1.72
N PHE A 101 -14.19 4.41 -0.81
CA PHE A 101 -14.38 4.15 0.63
C PHE A 101 -14.01 5.36 1.49
N HIS A 102 -14.91 5.79 2.36
CA HIS A 102 -14.64 6.78 3.39
C HIS A 102 -13.85 6.19 4.56
N ALA A 103 -13.32 7.09 5.41
CA ALA A 103 -12.42 6.75 6.53
C ALA A 103 -12.86 5.54 7.39
N LYS A 104 -14.16 5.40 7.67
CA LYS A 104 -14.72 4.37 8.57
C LYS A 104 -15.15 3.08 7.86
N GLU A 105 -15.09 3.02 6.54
CA GLU A 105 -15.54 1.86 5.74
C GLU A 105 -14.43 0.81 5.62
N THR A 106 -13.76 0.52 6.74
CA THR A 106 -12.55 -0.32 6.80
C THR A 106 -12.78 -1.75 6.34
N LYS A 107 -13.99 -2.30 6.57
CA LYS A 107 -14.37 -3.63 6.09
C LYS A 107 -14.46 -3.69 4.56
N ALA A 108 -15.07 -2.68 3.95
CA ALA A 108 -15.20 -2.58 2.50
C ALA A 108 -13.83 -2.39 1.84
N LEU A 109 -12.96 -1.56 2.43
CA LEU A 109 -11.58 -1.42 1.99
C LEU A 109 -10.82 -2.74 2.08
N ARG A 110 -10.89 -3.46 3.21
CA ARG A 110 -10.28 -4.80 3.35
C ARG A 110 -10.76 -5.75 2.25
N ASP A 111 -12.07 -5.83 2.04
CA ASP A 111 -12.64 -6.75 1.04
C ASP A 111 -12.15 -6.42 -0.37
N ALA A 112 -12.07 -5.13 -0.69
CA ALA A 112 -11.46 -4.68 -1.94
C ALA A 112 -9.98 -5.08 -2.04
N LEU A 113 -9.18 -4.84 -0.99
CA LEU A 113 -7.76 -5.19 -0.99
C LEU A 113 -7.51 -6.70 -1.07
N LEU A 114 -8.42 -7.54 -0.57
CA LEU A 114 -8.33 -9.00 -0.63
C LEU A 114 -8.98 -9.61 -1.87
N ASP A 115 -9.58 -8.79 -2.74
CA ASP A 115 -10.18 -9.27 -3.98
C ASP A 115 -9.14 -9.95 -4.89
N LYS A 116 -9.58 -10.94 -5.66
CA LYS A 116 -8.73 -11.70 -6.58
C LYS A 116 -8.06 -10.81 -7.62
N ALA A 117 -8.67 -9.68 -7.97
CA ALA A 117 -8.10 -8.68 -8.87
C ALA A 117 -6.80 -8.07 -8.35
N HIS A 118 -6.52 -8.12 -7.04
CA HIS A 118 -5.27 -7.62 -6.45
C HIS A 118 -4.27 -8.73 -6.09
N HIS A 119 -4.55 -9.98 -6.46
CA HIS A 119 -3.57 -11.06 -6.28
C HIS A 119 -2.35 -10.80 -7.16
N GLY A 120 -1.17 -10.71 -6.55
CA GLY A 120 0.06 -10.44 -7.29
C GLY A 120 0.41 -8.94 -7.42
N HIS A 121 -0.43 -8.06 -6.88
CA HIS A 121 -0.25 -6.61 -7.02
C HIS A 121 0.49 -5.97 -5.84
N THR A 122 1.21 -4.89 -6.14
CA THR A 122 1.67 -3.91 -5.15
C THR A 122 0.65 -2.79 -5.04
N VAL A 123 0.11 -2.55 -3.86
CA VAL A 123 -0.96 -1.58 -3.61
C VAL A 123 -0.54 -0.62 -2.51
N PHE A 124 -0.66 0.69 -2.75
CA PHE A 124 -0.41 1.72 -1.73
C PHE A 124 -1.73 2.25 -1.17
N VAL A 125 -1.84 2.33 0.16
CA VAL A 125 -3.09 2.63 0.88
C VAL A 125 -2.88 3.77 1.88
N VAL A 126 -3.55 4.90 1.68
CA VAL A 126 -3.37 6.10 2.51
C VAL A 126 -4.60 6.47 3.34
N TRP A 127 -4.51 6.34 4.65
CA TRP A 127 -5.62 6.57 5.57
C TRP A 127 -5.19 7.32 6.85
N GLU A 128 -6.14 7.50 7.76
CA GLU A 128 -5.87 7.89 9.14
C GLU A 128 -5.48 6.65 9.97
N HIS A 129 -4.53 6.79 10.90
CA HIS A 129 -3.86 5.67 11.55
C HIS A 129 -4.79 4.71 12.31
N ASP A 130 -5.81 5.19 13.04
CA ASP A 130 -6.74 4.31 13.77
C ASP A 130 -7.48 3.37 12.82
N ASN A 131 -7.81 3.85 11.62
CA ASN A 131 -8.50 3.05 10.62
C ASN A 131 -7.55 2.09 9.89
N LEU A 132 -6.30 2.48 9.67
CA LEU A 132 -5.25 1.56 9.16
C LEU A 132 -5.05 0.37 10.09
N ILE A 133 -4.97 0.61 11.40
CA ILE A 133 -4.84 -0.46 12.40
C ILE A 133 -5.98 -1.47 12.25
N LYS A 134 -7.22 -1.00 12.11
CA LYS A 134 -8.40 -1.87 11.96
C LYS A 134 -8.34 -2.69 10.67
N VAL A 135 -7.99 -2.07 9.55
CA VAL A 135 -7.88 -2.76 8.24
C VAL A 135 -6.81 -3.84 8.29
N VAL A 136 -5.61 -3.52 8.77
CA VAL A 136 -4.48 -4.46 8.82
C VAL A 136 -4.78 -5.64 9.74
N ARG A 137 -5.34 -5.40 10.94
CA ARG A 137 -5.76 -6.47 11.86
C ARG A 137 -6.83 -7.37 11.24
N ASP A 138 -7.82 -6.79 10.57
CA ASP A 138 -8.85 -7.58 9.91
C ASP A 138 -8.27 -8.40 8.75
N ILE A 139 -7.31 -7.86 7.98
CA ILE A 139 -6.63 -8.62 6.92
C ILE A 139 -5.88 -9.81 7.53
N LEU A 140 -5.02 -9.57 8.52
CA LEU A 140 -4.26 -10.62 9.20
C LEU A 140 -5.19 -11.73 9.70
N LYS A 141 -6.27 -11.37 10.40
CA LYS A 141 -7.26 -12.34 10.88
C LYS A 141 -7.90 -13.15 9.74
N GLN A 142 -8.25 -12.52 8.63
CA GLN A 142 -8.89 -13.20 7.49
C GLN A 142 -7.93 -14.11 6.71
N THR A 143 -6.64 -13.80 6.72
CA THR A 143 -5.62 -14.58 6.02
C THR A 143 -4.84 -15.53 6.93
N GLY A 144 -5.26 -15.68 8.20
CA GLY A 144 -4.63 -16.58 9.18
C GLY A 144 -3.29 -16.09 9.73
N GLY A 145 -3.00 -14.79 9.61
CA GLY A 145 -1.82 -14.13 10.20
C GLY A 145 -2.01 -13.81 11.68
N ASP A 146 -0.89 -13.66 12.38
CA ASP A 146 -0.88 -13.28 13.79
C ASP A 146 -0.95 -11.76 13.96
N CYS A 147 -1.68 -11.32 14.99
CA CYS A 147 -1.81 -9.92 15.39
C CYS A 147 -1.19 -9.64 16.78
N SER A 148 -0.71 -10.67 17.49
CA SER A 148 -0.29 -10.59 18.89
C SER A 148 0.84 -9.60 19.11
N ASP A 149 1.82 -9.58 18.20
CA ASP A 149 3.03 -8.73 18.28
C ASP A 149 2.90 -7.42 17.49
N MET A 150 1.68 -7.04 17.06
CA MET A 150 1.52 -5.79 16.31
C MET A 150 1.79 -4.57 17.20
N PRO A 151 2.67 -3.65 16.77
CA PRO A 151 3.01 -2.46 17.54
C PRO A 151 1.84 -1.48 17.59
N VAL A 152 1.88 -0.59 18.58
CA VAL A 152 0.97 0.56 18.64
C VAL A 152 1.41 1.58 17.58
N TRP A 153 0.51 1.95 16.67
CA TRP A 153 0.71 3.12 15.81
C TRP A 153 0.27 4.36 16.58
N VAL A 154 1.22 5.16 17.06
CA VAL A 154 0.92 6.33 17.90
C VAL A 154 0.43 7.52 17.06
N ARG A 155 -0.36 8.41 17.69
CA ARG A 155 -1.00 9.57 17.04
C ARG A 155 -0.06 10.55 16.34
N ASP A 156 1.22 10.62 16.72
CA ASP A 156 2.16 11.55 16.09
C ASP A 156 3.14 10.86 15.13
N ASP A 157 2.94 9.57 14.87
CA ASP A 157 3.73 8.81 13.91
C ASP A 157 3.13 8.94 12.50
N PHE A 158 3.73 9.83 11.71
CA PHE A 158 3.46 10.04 10.28
C PHE A 158 4.45 9.30 9.37
N ASP A 159 5.44 8.61 9.96
CA ASP A 159 6.60 8.07 9.27
C ASP A 159 6.54 6.56 9.07
N SER A 160 5.76 5.86 9.89
CA SER A 160 5.55 4.42 9.73
C SER A 160 4.95 4.06 8.38
N LEU A 161 5.49 2.99 7.80
CA LEU A 161 4.83 2.17 6.80
C LEU A 161 4.53 0.83 7.44
N TRP A 162 3.30 0.36 7.32
CA TRP A 162 2.95 -1.02 7.65
C TRP A 162 2.82 -1.78 6.34
N VAL A 163 3.53 -2.90 6.21
CA VAL A 163 3.56 -3.67 4.97
C VAL A 163 3.02 -5.07 5.25
N LEU A 164 2.06 -5.50 4.44
CA LEU A 164 1.62 -6.88 4.39
C LEU A 164 2.09 -7.52 3.09
N THR A 165 2.83 -8.61 3.20
CA THR A 165 3.21 -9.45 2.05
C THR A 165 2.40 -10.72 2.11
N ILE A 166 1.53 -10.94 1.13
CA ILE A 166 0.62 -12.09 1.07
C ILE A 166 0.99 -12.98 -0.10
N THR A 167 1.57 -14.14 0.22
CA THR A 167 1.94 -15.16 -0.77
C THR A 167 0.84 -16.21 -0.84
N ARG A 168 0.20 -16.33 -2.01
CA ARG A 168 -0.85 -17.32 -2.27
C ARG A 168 -0.34 -18.40 -3.18
N GLU A 169 -0.34 -19.63 -2.68
CA GLU A 169 -0.06 -20.86 -3.41
C GLU A 169 -1.36 -21.64 -3.63
N LYS A 170 -1.31 -22.78 -4.33
CA LYS A 170 -2.51 -23.57 -4.66
C LYS A 170 -3.31 -24.03 -3.44
N THR A 171 -2.64 -24.28 -2.31
CA THR A 171 -3.25 -24.87 -1.11
C THR A 171 -2.94 -24.09 0.16
N LYS A 172 -2.19 -22.99 0.07
CA LYS A 172 -1.67 -22.28 1.23
C LYS A 172 -1.65 -20.77 0.97
N ILE A 173 -1.99 -20.01 2.01
CA ILE A 173 -1.76 -18.57 2.07
C ILE A 173 -0.78 -18.34 3.22
N ASN A 174 0.30 -17.62 2.94
CA ASN A 174 1.20 -17.11 3.96
C ASN A 174 1.08 -15.58 3.96
N ILE A 175 1.05 -14.97 5.14
CA ILE A 175 1.06 -13.53 5.30
C ILE A 175 2.17 -13.13 6.27
N GLU A 176 2.91 -12.09 5.89
CA GLU A 176 3.94 -11.48 6.71
C GLU A 176 3.58 -10.01 6.95
N PHE A 177 3.72 -9.57 8.20
CA PHE A 177 3.59 -8.17 8.59
C PHE A 177 4.98 -7.61 8.90
N SER A 178 5.25 -6.39 8.42
CA SER A 178 6.41 -5.63 8.85
C SER A 178 6.05 -4.17 9.08
N GLN A 179 6.79 -3.53 10.00
CA GLN A 179 6.77 -2.10 10.20
C GLN A 179 8.10 -1.52 9.71
N GLU A 180 8.02 -0.55 8.81
CA GLU A 180 9.16 0.20 8.31
C GLU A 180 8.99 1.70 8.59
N LYS A 181 10.02 2.49 8.27
CA LYS A 181 10.02 3.95 8.38
C LYS A 181 10.33 4.60 7.03
N GLN A 182 9.59 5.66 6.70
CA GLN A 182 9.87 6.51 5.53
C GLN A 182 11.22 7.25 5.72
N GLY A 183 11.55 7.65 6.95
CA GLY A 183 12.77 8.40 7.25
C GLY A 183 12.63 9.90 6.99
N LEU A 184 11.41 10.44 7.07
CA LEU A 184 11.06 11.80 6.68
C LEU A 184 10.67 12.70 7.87
N ASN A 185 10.91 12.25 9.11
CA ASN A 185 10.58 13.05 10.30
C ASN A 185 11.34 14.36 10.43
N ASN A 186 12.47 14.52 9.72
CA ASN A 186 13.30 15.74 9.77
C ASN A 186 12.98 16.73 8.64
N LEU A 187 11.86 16.56 7.92
CA LEU A 187 11.42 17.52 6.93
C LEU A 187 11.00 18.85 7.58
N ASN A 188 11.34 19.93 6.88
CA ASN A 188 10.99 21.31 7.21
C ASN A 188 9.51 21.61 6.90
N ASP A 189 8.95 22.58 7.63
CA ASP A 189 7.68 23.22 7.30
C ASP A 189 7.93 24.39 6.32
N TYR A 190 6.88 25.02 5.77
CA TYR A 190 7.04 26.13 4.80
C TYR A 190 7.85 27.32 5.32
N TYR A 191 7.94 27.48 6.65
CA TYR A 191 8.50 28.67 7.30
C TYR A 191 9.66 28.36 8.26
N SER A 192 10.23 27.15 8.19
CA SER A 192 11.37 26.74 9.01
C SER A 192 12.69 26.84 8.26
#